data_AF-Q7WU91-F1
#
_entry.id   AF-Q7WU91-F1
#
_cell.length_a   1.000
_cell.length_b   1.000
_cell.length_c   1.000
_cell.angle_alpha   90.00
_cell.angle_beta   90.00
_cell.angle_gamma   90.00
#
_symmetry.space_group_name_H-M   'P 1'
#
loop_
_entity.id
_entity.type
_entity.pdbx_description
1 polymer ?
#
loop_
_entity_poly.entity_id
_entity_poly.type
_entity_poly.pdbx_seq_one_letter_code
_entity_poly.pdbx_strand_id
1 'polypeptide(L)'
;MASTGLISRGHFLLWEGLKVILPSVLFVDSVRTIQVSQETLRDLRLDRVVREIVQERNDILEYYLSPVQDEKTVRYRQEVMKDLENNEKLLEAIRKFAKDMASFHRHMKMVEQLEYEYNRKGWFLETVLIYCDAVSELSRAMNTAKLQSSGLRKFREYLKSYVRSSSFVSLKEEAQNVKLKLSNVNYCIIIKPGMFTVKPYEGEKEYSPEIEKVFSRFNREKCADEFQFDIEEGLGMSHIEARILEFVSRLYPEPFITLDLFCERNGRFTDKVILNFEREIQFYLSYLDFMEPLRKKGLPFCYPEVSSDKSEYVEDAFDIALASGLLDTRQLVFNDFYLENPERVIVVTGPNQGGKTTFARMIGQLHYLAALGLPIPARRARLFLPDAIFTHFEREERVQDQMSKLENDILRVKDILESTSSESLIILNEIFSSAALSDALFLSKEIMKTILERDCLCVWVTFLDELSRMNEKIVSMVATVSPQDPAVRTFKIIRKPADGRSYAVSLAEKYGLTYWKIRERVEP
;
A
#
# COMPACT_ATOMS: atom_id res chain seq x y z
N MET A 1 39.33 15.59 -12.57
CA MET A 1 37.97 15.98 -12.17
C MET A 1 37.21 14.71 -11.84
N ALA A 2 36.95 14.51 -10.55
CA ALA A 2 36.34 13.33 -10.00
C ALA A 2 34.81 13.34 -10.22
N SER A 3 34.24 12.20 -10.60
CA SER A 3 32.85 11.85 -10.30
C SER A 3 32.80 10.34 -10.02
N THR A 4 32.96 10.00 -8.74
CA THR A 4 32.78 8.66 -8.20
C THR A 4 31.28 8.40 -8.07
N GLY A 5 30.75 7.54 -8.94
CA GLY A 5 29.39 6.99 -8.82
C GLY A 5 29.32 6.00 -7.66
N LEU A 6 28.66 6.41 -6.57
CA LEU A 6 28.27 5.53 -5.47
C LEU A 6 27.06 4.69 -5.90
N ILE A 7 27.32 3.46 -6.34
CA ILE A 7 26.31 2.40 -6.41
C ILE A 7 26.15 1.87 -4.99
N SER A 8 25.09 2.29 -4.30
CA SER A 8 24.68 1.71 -3.02
C SER A 8 24.13 0.29 -3.27
N ARG A 9 24.95 -0.74 -3.01
CA ARG A 9 24.48 -2.11 -2.79
C ARG A 9 23.89 -2.17 -1.38
N GLY A 10 22.57 -2.15 -1.27
CA GLY A 10 21.88 -2.47 -0.03
C GLY A 10 22.16 -3.91 0.36
N HIS A 11 23.00 -4.12 1.37
CA HIS A 11 23.21 -5.42 1.99
C HIS A 11 21.93 -5.80 2.75
N PHE A 12 21.35 -6.95 2.40
CA PHE A 12 20.36 -7.64 3.22
C PHE A 12 20.99 -7.92 4.59
N LEU A 13 20.52 -7.23 5.62
CA LEU A 13 20.81 -7.59 7.00
C LEU A 13 20.11 -8.94 7.27
N LEU A 14 20.89 -10.01 7.17
CA LEU A 14 20.56 -11.33 7.70
C LEU A 14 20.29 -11.18 9.20
N TRP A 15 19.02 -11.30 9.58
CA TRP A 15 18.58 -11.43 10.97
C TRP A 15 18.91 -12.84 11.49
N GLU A 16 20.17 -13.12 11.77
CA GLU A 16 20.59 -14.28 12.55
C GLU A 16 21.10 -13.84 13.92
N GLY A 17 20.18 -13.89 14.89
CA GLY A 17 20.45 -13.68 16.30
C GLY A 17 19.17 -13.93 17.08
N LEU A 18 19.11 -15.08 17.77
CA LEU A 18 18.08 -15.50 18.75
C LEU A 18 16.81 -14.62 18.77
N LYS A 19 15.91 -14.86 17.82
CA LYS A 19 14.64 -14.12 17.70
C LYS A 19 13.74 -14.46 18.89
N VAL A 20 13.66 -13.56 19.85
CA VAL A 20 12.40 -13.38 20.59
C VAL A 20 11.36 -13.02 19.53
N ILE A 21 10.49 -13.96 19.17
CA ILE A 21 9.43 -13.71 18.20
C ILE A 21 8.43 -12.79 18.88
N LEU A 22 8.60 -11.48 18.68
CA LEU A 22 7.62 -10.48 19.10
C LEU A 22 6.30 -10.76 18.35
N PRO A 23 5.13 -10.56 18.99
CA PRO A 23 3.86 -10.70 18.29
C PRO A 23 3.82 -9.80 17.05
N SER A 24 3.65 -10.39 15.88
CA SER A 24 3.51 -9.69 14.59
C SER A 24 2.14 -10.01 14.01
N VAL A 25 1.48 -9.03 13.41
CA VAL A 25 0.23 -9.20 12.67
C VAL A 25 0.47 -9.46 11.18
N LEU A 26 1.71 -9.42 10.71
CA LEU A 26 2.09 -9.75 9.33
C LEU A 26 2.74 -11.13 9.17
N PHE A 27 3.39 -11.64 10.21
CA PHE A 27 4.27 -12.80 10.11
C PHE A 27 4.01 -13.82 11.22
N VAL A 28 4.03 -15.10 10.85
CA VAL A 28 3.91 -16.21 11.81
C VAL A 28 5.28 -16.76 12.22
N ASP A 29 6.18 -16.92 11.25
CA ASP A 29 7.51 -17.53 11.38
C ASP A 29 8.53 -16.82 10.45
N SER A 30 9.71 -17.41 10.19
CA SER A 30 10.64 -16.89 9.17
C SER A 30 9.99 -16.85 7.78
N VAL A 31 10.18 -15.74 7.07
CA VAL A 31 9.46 -15.44 5.84
C VAL A 31 10.33 -15.79 4.64
N ARG A 32 9.81 -16.61 3.73
CA ARG A 32 10.32 -16.72 2.36
C ARG A 32 9.49 -15.84 1.46
N THR A 33 10.14 -15.04 0.64
CA THR A 33 9.51 -14.13 -0.31
C THR A 33 9.59 -14.69 -1.72
N ILE A 34 8.56 -14.46 -2.52
CA ILE A 34 8.60 -14.81 -3.93
C ILE A 34 9.59 -13.90 -4.68
N GLN A 35 10.21 -14.41 -5.74
CA GLN A 35 11.11 -13.62 -6.57
C GLN A 35 10.31 -12.76 -7.55
N VAL A 36 10.39 -11.44 -7.40
CA VAL A 36 9.77 -10.46 -8.32
C VAL A 36 10.76 -9.35 -8.63
N SER A 37 11.02 -9.11 -9.91
CA SER A 37 11.92 -8.04 -10.34
C SER A 37 11.20 -6.68 -10.39
N GLN A 38 11.96 -5.58 -10.32
CA GLN A 38 11.42 -4.23 -10.56
C GLN A 38 10.81 -4.07 -11.95
N GLU A 39 11.35 -4.79 -12.93
CA GLU A 39 10.81 -4.87 -14.29
C GLU A 39 9.41 -5.52 -14.29
N THR A 40 9.25 -6.63 -13.58
CA THR A 40 7.96 -7.30 -13.41
C THR A 40 6.92 -6.41 -12.74
N LEU A 41 7.29 -5.64 -11.71
CA LEU A 41 6.39 -4.67 -11.09
C LEU A 41 5.90 -3.61 -12.08
N ARG A 42 6.78 -3.14 -12.98
CA ARG A 42 6.42 -2.14 -14.01
C ARG A 42 5.56 -2.72 -15.12
N ASP A 43 5.92 -3.90 -15.63
CA ASP A 43 5.16 -4.62 -16.65
C ASP A 43 3.72 -4.89 -16.17
N LEU A 44 3.59 -5.28 -14.90
CA LEU A 44 2.30 -5.52 -14.25
C LEU A 44 1.61 -4.24 -13.73
N ARG A 45 2.25 -3.07 -13.88
CA ARG A 45 1.81 -1.78 -13.33
C ARG A 45 1.52 -1.79 -11.82
N LEU A 46 2.13 -2.73 -11.10
CA LEU A 46 2.04 -2.85 -9.66
C LEU A 46 2.86 -1.74 -8.96
N ASP A 47 3.90 -1.23 -9.61
CA ASP A 47 4.68 -0.09 -9.11
C ASP A 47 3.81 1.17 -8.90
N ARG A 48 2.81 1.39 -9.77
CA ARG A 48 1.84 2.47 -9.63
C ARG A 48 0.84 2.18 -8.51
N VAL A 49 0.28 0.97 -8.50
CA VAL A 49 -0.72 0.54 -7.51
C VAL A 49 -0.13 0.60 -6.10
N VAL A 50 1.08 0.07 -5.90
CA VAL A 50 1.78 0.11 -4.60
C VAL A 50 2.06 1.56 -4.19
N ARG A 51 2.45 2.44 -5.11
CA ARG A 51 2.61 3.88 -4.80
C ARG A 51 1.30 4.56 -4.38
N GLU A 52 0.20 4.23 -5.04
CA GLU A 52 -1.14 4.76 -4.68
C GLU A 52 -1.62 4.24 -3.32
N ILE A 53 -1.29 2.99 -2.96
CA ILE A 53 -1.61 2.40 -1.65
C ILE A 53 -0.75 3.02 -0.54
N VAL A 54 0.57 3.08 -0.75
CA VAL A 54 1.55 3.49 0.26
C VAL A 54 1.57 5.01 0.45
N GLN A 55 1.31 5.78 -0.61
CA GLN A 55 1.36 7.23 -0.62
C GLN A 55 2.71 7.74 -0.06
N GLU A 56 2.70 8.49 1.04
CA GLU A 56 3.90 9.04 1.68
C GLU A 56 4.55 8.10 2.72
N ARG A 57 3.94 6.93 3.00
CA ARG A 57 4.39 5.99 4.06
C ARG A 57 5.50 5.05 3.59
N ASN A 58 6.70 5.58 3.37
CA ASN A 58 7.84 4.75 2.95
C ASN A 58 8.22 3.64 3.95
N ASP A 59 7.80 3.73 5.20
CA ASP A 59 8.02 2.75 6.26
C ASP A 59 7.29 1.42 6.02
N ILE A 60 6.22 1.38 5.22
CA ILE A 60 5.48 0.14 4.88
C ILE A 60 5.75 -0.37 3.47
N LEU A 61 6.48 0.38 2.64
CA LEU A 61 6.75 0.02 1.25
C LEU A 61 7.39 -1.37 1.12
N GLU A 62 8.31 -1.71 2.02
CA GLU A 62 8.97 -3.02 2.09
C GLU A 62 7.98 -4.19 2.12
N TYR A 63 6.87 -4.06 2.85
CA TYR A 63 5.88 -5.13 2.97
C TYR A 63 5.14 -5.40 1.67
N TYR A 64 4.91 -4.36 0.87
CA TYR A 64 4.29 -4.46 -0.45
C TYR A 64 5.24 -4.94 -1.54
N LEU A 65 6.55 -4.82 -1.32
CA LEU A 65 7.59 -5.31 -2.23
C LEU A 65 8.10 -6.71 -1.84
N SER A 66 7.57 -7.30 -0.76
CA SER A 66 7.97 -8.59 -0.22
C SER A 66 6.80 -9.59 -0.14
N PRO A 67 6.16 -9.94 -1.28
CA PRO A 67 5.15 -10.99 -1.33
C PRO A 67 5.72 -12.34 -0.84
N VAL A 68 4.89 -13.11 -0.15
CA VAL A 68 5.31 -14.33 0.57
C VAL A 68 5.05 -15.58 -0.25
N GLN A 69 5.89 -16.60 -0.06
CA GLN A 69 5.81 -17.90 -0.74
C GLN A 69 5.03 -18.96 0.08
N ASP A 70 4.60 -18.62 1.30
CA ASP A 70 4.01 -19.57 2.23
C ASP A 70 2.49 -19.38 2.38
N GLU A 71 1.72 -20.44 2.12
CA GLU A 71 0.26 -20.44 2.24
C GLU A 71 -0.21 -20.08 3.65
N LYS A 72 0.51 -20.51 4.69
CA LYS A 72 0.13 -20.26 6.09
C LYS A 72 0.21 -18.77 6.40
N THR A 73 1.23 -18.08 5.91
CA THR A 73 1.41 -16.63 6.07
C THR A 73 0.39 -15.84 5.24
N VAL A 74 0.07 -16.28 4.03
CA VAL A 74 -1.05 -15.71 3.23
C VAL A 74 -2.36 -15.80 4.02
N ARG A 75 -2.73 -16.99 4.48
CA ARG A 75 -3.96 -17.20 5.28
C ARG A 75 -3.96 -16.38 6.56
N TYR A 76 -2.82 -16.30 7.24
CA TYR A 76 -2.65 -15.49 8.46
C TYR A 76 -2.98 -14.01 8.23
N ARG A 77 -2.46 -13.42 7.15
CA ARG A 77 -2.75 -12.02 6.78
C ARG A 77 -4.21 -11.84 6.39
N GLN A 78 -4.78 -12.79 5.64
CA GLN A 78 -6.20 -12.76 5.28
C GLN A 78 -7.12 -12.83 6.50
N GLU A 79 -6.77 -13.62 7.53
CA GLU A 79 -7.54 -13.67 8.78
C GLU A 79 -7.55 -12.32 9.50
N VAL A 80 -6.38 -11.66 9.61
CA VAL A 80 -6.26 -10.33 10.24
C VAL A 80 -7.11 -9.31 9.49
N MET A 81 -7.00 -9.28 8.16
CA MET A 81 -7.80 -8.38 7.32
C MET A 81 -9.31 -8.63 7.48
N LYS A 82 -9.75 -9.90 7.52
CA LYS A 82 -11.16 -10.25 7.77
C LYS A 82 -11.65 -9.76 9.13
N ASP A 83 -10.84 -9.87 10.18
CA ASP A 83 -11.20 -9.34 11.50
C ASP A 83 -11.38 -7.81 11.47
N LEU A 84 -10.55 -7.10 10.71
CA LEU A 84 -10.68 -5.64 10.54
C LEU A 84 -11.95 -5.26 9.77
N GLU A 85 -12.24 -5.95 8.66
CA GLU A 85 -13.43 -5.67 7.85
C GLU A 85 -14.75 -6.05 8.55
N ASN A 86 -14.76 -7.14 9.31
CA ASN A 86 -15.98 -7.64 9.97
C ASN A 86 -16.31 -6.91 11.28
N ASN A 87 -15.40 -6.10 11.82
CA ASN A 87 -15.58 -5.39 13.08
C ASN A 87 -15.36 -3.88 12.90
N GLU A 88 -16.40 -3.16 12.47
CA GLU A 88 -16.36 -1.71 12.24
C GLU A 88 -15.82 -0.91 13.44
N LYS A 89 -16.32 -1.20 14.66
CA LYS A 89 -15.83 -0.55 15.90
C LYS A 89 -14.35 -0.81 16.18
N LEU A 90 -13.84 -1.99 15.82
CA LEU A 90 -12.43 -2.32 15.97
C LEU A 90 -11.60 -1.52 14.96
N LEU A 91 -12.06 -1.47 13.71
CA LEU A 91 -11.40 -0.72 12.64
C LEU A 91 -11.34 0.77 12.97
N GLU A 92 -12.43 1.36 13.46
CA GLU A 92 -12.47 2.75 13.94
C GLU A 92 -11.47 2.99 15.08
N ALA A 93 -11.43 2.09 16.07
CA ALA A 93 -10.49 2.21 17.19
C ALA A 93 -9.03 2.08 16.73
N ILE A 94 -8.74 1.20 15.78
CA ILE A 94 -7.40 1.05 15.19
C ILE A 94 -7.01 2.27 14.37
N ARG A 95 -7.94 2.86 13.59
CA ARG A 95 -7.69 4.12 12.87
C ARG A 95 -7.44 5.28 13.81
N LYS A 96 -8.21 5.37 14.91
CA LYS A 96 -7.97 6.35 15.97
C LYS A 96 -6.59 6.16 16.59
N PHE A 97 -6.24 4.93 16.96
CA PHE A 97 -4.91 4.59 17.48
C PHE A 97 -3.79 5.02 16.51
N ALA A 98 -3.91 4.69 15.22
CA ALA A 98 -2.96 5.10 14.19
C ALA A 98 -2.81 6.63 14.09
N LYS A 99 -3.92 7.37 14.18
CA LYS A 99 -3.91 8.84 14.19
C LYS A 99 -3.23 9.41 15.44
N ASP A 100 -3.54 8.86 16.60
CA ASP A 100 -2.94 9.28 17.88
C ASP A 100 -1.43 8.98 17.88
N MET A 101 -1.01 7.84 17.33
CA MET A 101 0.40 7.49 17.17
C MET A 101 1.12 8.39 16.16
N ALA A 102 0.47 8.80 15.07
CA ALA A 102 1.03 9.79 14.16
C ALA A 102 1.26 11.16 14.83
N SER A 103 0.31 11.59 15.68
CA SER A 103 0.46 12.79 16.52
C SER A 103 1.60 12.63 17.52
N PHE A 104 1.70 11.46 18.17
CA PHE A 104 2.81 11.11 19.04
C PHE A 104 4.18 11.23 18.34
N HIS A 105 4.33 10.68 17.13
CA HIS A 105 5.58 10.77 16.36
C HIS A 105 5.91 12.22 15.97
N ARG A 106 4.89 13.01 15.59
CA ARG A 106 5.05 14.43 15.27
C ARG A 106 5.53 15.22 16.50
N HIS A 107 4.93 14.99 17.66
CA HIS A 107 5.33 15.66 18.90
C HIS A 107 6.72 15.22 19.34
N MET A 108 7.07 13.93 19.26
CA MET A 108 8.43 13.47 19.57
C MET A 108 9.49 14.18 18.71
N LYS A 109 9.25 14.30 17.39
CA LYS A 109 10.15 15.03 16.48
C LYS A 109 10.24 16.52 16.82
N MET A 110 9.12 17.13 17.22
CA MET A 110 9.07 18.53 17.63
C MET A 110 9.82 18.77 18.95
N VAL A 111 9.65 17.89 19.94
CA VAL A 111 10.32 17.95 21.26
C VAL A 111 11.85 17.98 21.11
N GLU A 112 12.40 17.26 20.12
CA GLU A 112 13.83 17.29 19.82
C GLU A 112 14.33 18.65 19.28
N GLN A 113 13.44 19.46 18.72
CA GLN A 113 13.74 20.75 18.09
C GLN A 113 13.48 21.95 19.01
N LEU A 114 12.77 21.76 20.12
CA LEU A 114 12.43 22.86 21.03
C LEU A 114 13.63 23.32 21.87
N GLU A 115 13.91 24.62 21.80
CA GLU A 115 15.04 25.25 22.50
C GLU A 115 14.77 25.48 24.00
N TYR A 116 13.51 25.80 24.35
CA TYR A 116 13.14 26.15 25.72
C TYR A 116 12.84 24.90 26.56
N GLU A 117 13.51 24.79 27.71
CA GLU A 117 13.51 23.58 28.54
C GLU A 117 12.13 23.16 29.03
N TYR A 118 11.38 24.07 29.67
CA TYR A 118 10.05 23.73 30.21
C TYR A 118 8.98 23.56 29.13
N ASN A 119 9.14 24.24 27.99
CA ASN A 119 8.31 23.98 26.82
C ASN A 119 8.52 22.55 26.32
N ARG A 120 9.79 22.15 26.15
CA ARG A 120 10.18 20.80 25.74
C ARG A 120 9.66 19.73 26.72
N LYS A 121 9.82 19.95 28.02
CA LYS A 121 9.34 19.02 29.07
C LYS A 121 7.81 18.92 29.11
N GLY A 122 7.11 20.03 28.92
CA GLY A 122 5.64 20.03 28.82
C GLY A 122 5.13 19.23 27.61
N TRP A 123 5.73 19.45 26.43
CA TRP A 123 5.39 18.66 25.24
C TRP A 123 5.76 17.18 25.37
N PHE A 124 6.85 16.85 26.06
CA PHE A 124 7.19 15.47 26.38
C PHE A 124 6.09 14.81 27.23
N LEU A 125 5.60 15.50 28.27
CA LEU A 125 4.49 15.03 29.10
C LEU A 125 3.22 14.78 28.28
N GLU A 126 2.81 15.73 27.43
CA GLU A 126 1.65 15.57 26.56
C GLU A 126 1.82 14.39 25.60
N THR A 127 3.03 14.17 25.11
CA THR A 127 3.35 13.05 24.23
C THR A 127 3.22 11.70 24.94
N VAL A 128 3.66 11.59 26.20
CA VAL A 128 3.47 10.38 27.02
C VAL A 128 1.98 10.11 27.25
N LEU A 129 1.19 11.15 27.54
CA LEU A 129 -0.25 11.01 27.77
C LEU A 129 -0.98 10.53 26.51
N ILE A 130 -0.67 11.10 25.34
CA ILE A 130 -1.21 10.64 24.05
C ILE A 130 -0.93 9.16 23.84
N TYR A 131 0.30 8.71 24.07
CA TYR A 131 0.67 7.30 23.97
C TYR A 131 -0.13 6.43 24.95
N CYS A 132 -0.17 6.80 26.23
CA CYS A 132 -0.89 6.05 27.26
C CYS A 132 -2.39 5.93 26.95
N ASP A 133 -3.02 6.99 26.47
CA ASP A 133 -4.44 6.99 26.14
C ASP A 133 -4.73 6.20 24.87
N ALA A 134 -3.92 6.36 23.81
CA ALA A 134 -4.04 5.59 22.58
C ALA A 134 -3.96 4.07 22.85
N VAL A 135 -2.96 3.64 23.63
CA VAL A 135 -2.77 2.22 24.00
C VAL A 135 -3.91 1.73 24.89
N SER A 136 -4.35 2.53 25.87
CA SER A 136 -5.45 2.17 26.77
C SER A 136 -6.77 1.97 26.03
N GLU A 137 -7.07 2.87 25.09
CA GLU A 137 -8.28 2.81 24.27
C GLU A 137 -8.27 1.65 23.30
N LEU A 138 -7.14 1.41 22.62
CA LEU A 138 -6.96 0.25 21.75
C LEU A 138 -7.18 -1.05 22.54
N SER A 139 -6.60 -1.16 23.74
CA SER A 139 -6.77 -2.33 24.61
C SER A 139 -8.25 -2.56 24.96
N ARG A 140 -8.99 -1.50 25.29
CA ARG A 140 -10.43 -1.59 25.56
C ARG A 140 -11.19 -2.09 24.34
N ALA A 141 -10.94 -1.53 23.16
CA ALA A 141 -11.61 -1.92 21.92
C ALA A 141 -11.33 -3.38 21.56
N MET A 142 -10.07 -3.80 21.58
CA MET A 142 -9.67 -5.17 21.24
C MET A 142 -10.25 -6.22 22.21
N ASN A 143 -10.43 -5.88 23.49
CA ASN A 143 -11.04 -6.79 24.47
C ASN A 143 -12.52 -7.05 24.20
N THR A 144 -13.23 -6.11 23.57
CA THR A 144 -14.65 -6.27 23.20
C THR A 144 -14.87 -6.90 21.83
N ALA A 145 -13.84 -6.87 20.96
CA ALA A 145 -13.93 -7.35 19.60
C ALA A 145 -13.94 -8.89 19.52
N LYS A 146 -14.76 -9.43 18.63
CA LYS A 146 -14.76 -10.86 18.28
C LYS A 146 -13.71 -11.10 17.21
N LEU A 147 -12.55 -11.61 17.63
CA LEU A 147 -11.40 -11.88 16.77
C LEU A 147 -11.36 -13.35 16.37
N GLN A 148 -11.17 -13.62 15.09
CA GLN A 148 -10.88 -14.95 14.54
C GLN A 148 -9.39 -15.16 14.32
N SER A 149 -8.69 -14.11 13.88
CA SER A 149 -7.28 -14.17 13.52
C SER A 149 -6.40 -14.53 14.70
N SER A 150 -5.48 -15.46 14.46
CA SER A 150 -4.49 -15.81 15.48
C SER A 150 -3.57 -14.62 15.82
N GLY A 151 -3.28 -13.74 14.85
CA GLY A 151 -2.44 -12.57 15.04
C GLY A 151 -3.02 -11.51 15.95
N LEU A 152 -4.24 -11.03 15.68
CA LEU A 152 -4.87 -10.03 16.56
C LEU A 152 -5.20 -10.62 17.94
N ARG A 153 -5.49 -11.92 18.05
CA ARG A 153 -5.65 -12.59 19.36
C ARG A 153 -4.37 -12.56 20.18
N LYS A 154 -3.23 -12.94 19.59
CA LYS A 154 -1.91 -12.88 20.27
C LYS A 154 -1.58 -11.45 20.68
N PHE A 155 -1.78 -10.48 19.78
CA PHE A 155 -1.55 -9.07 20.09
C PHE A 155 -2.49 -8.56 21.19
N ARG A 156 -3.77 -8.94 21.19
CA ARG A 156 -4.72 -8.60 22.26
C ARG A 156 -4.26 -9.11 23.63
N GLU A 157 -3.83 -10.36 23.74
CA GLU A 157 -3.34 -10.91 25.02
C GLU A 157 -2.06 -10.21 25.49
N TYR A 158 -1.16 -9.88 24.56
CA TYR A 158 0.02 -9.07 24.85
C TYR A 158 -0.39 -7.68 25.36
N LEU A 159 -1.25 -6.97 24.63
CA LEU A 159 -1.70 -5.61 24.93
C LEU A 159 -2.44 -5.55 26.28
N LYS A 160 -3.27 -6.55 26.57
CA LYS A 160 -3.95 -6.70 27.87
C LYS A 160 -2.96 -6.89 29.01
N SER A 161 -1.88 -7.64 28.81
CA SER A 161 -0.82 -7.84 29.80
C SER A 161 0.01 -6.57 29.97
N TYR A 162 0.34 -5.88 28.88
CA TYR A 162 1.10 -4.64 28.88
C TYR A 162 0.38 -3.51 29.63
N VAL A 163 -0.91 -3.27 29.36
CA VAL A 163 -1.70 -2.22 30.03
C VAL A 163 -1.86 -2.49 31.54
N ARG A 164 -1.75 -3.74 31.98
CA ARG A 164 -1.80 -4.13 33.40
C ARG A 164 -0.43 -4.21 34.07
N SER A 165 0.65 -4.01 33.32
CA SER A 165 2.01 -4.05 33.87
C SER A 165 2.23 -2.87 34.82
N SER A 166 3.03 -3.08 35.86
CA SER A 166 3.37 -2.03 36.81
C SER A 166 4.07 -0.84 36.13
N SER A 167 4.88 -1.09 35.10
CA SER A 167 5.57 -0.05 34.34
C SER A 167 4.58 0.85 33.60
N PHE A 168 3.59 0.30 32.90
CA PHE A 168 2.60 1.10 32.17
C PHE A 168 1.65 1.85 33.12
N VAL A 169 1.20 1.20 34.19
CA VAL A 169 0.31 1.82 35.19
C VAL A 169 1.02 2.98 35.89
N SER A 170 2.27 2.78 36.36
CA SER A 170 3.06 3.84 36.99
C SER A 170 3.30 5.01 36.03
N LEU A 171 3.69 4.73 34.78
CA LEU A 171 3.89 5.77 33.76
C LEU A 171 2.64 6.63 33.57
N LYS A 172 1.47 6.00 33.44
CA LYS A 172 0.20 6.69 33.22
C LYS A 172 -0.20 7.53 34.43
N GLU A 173 -0.16 6.95 35.62
CA GLU A 173 -0.53 7.64 36.87
C GLU A 173 0.42 8.80 37.17
N GLU A 174 1.73 8.62 37.00
CA GLU A 174 2.72 9.68 37.18
C GLU A 174 2.49 10.83 36.19
N ALA A 175 2.27 10.52 34.90
CA ALA A 175 2.00 11.54 33.89
C ALA A 175 0.71 12.33 34.19
N GLN A 176 -0.36 11.64 34.60
CA GLN A 176 -1.62 12.29 34.98
C GLN A 176 -1.46 13.17 36.22
N ASN A 177 -0.71 12.70 37.22
CA ASN A 177 -0.43 13.47 38.43
C ASN A 177 0.40 14.73 38.13
N VAL A 178 1.43 14.63 37.28
CA VAL A 178 2.22 15.79 36.84
C VAL A 178 1.32 16.80 36.12
N LYS A 179 0.48 16.34 35.17
CA LYS A 179 -0.45 17.21 34.43
C LYS A 179 -1.43 17.91 35.37
N LEU A 180 -1.97 17.20 36.36
CA LEU A 180 -2.89 17.75 37.35
C LEU A 180 -2.20 18.79 38.25
N LYS A 181 -0.96 18.53 38.70
CA LYS A 181 -0.19 19.52 39.47
C LYS A 181 0.08 20.79 38.65
N LEU A 182 0.42 20.66 37.37
CA LEU A 182 0.66 21.79 36.48
C LEU A 182 -0.63 22.57 36.17
N SER A 183 -1.76 21.90 35.96
CA SER A 183 -3.04 22.57 35.69
C SER A 183 -3.58 23.37 36.88
N ASN A 184 -3.11 23.07 38.09
CA ASN A 184 -3.47 23.81 39.30
C ASN A 184 -2.62 25.08 39.52
N VAL A 185 -1.60 25.32 38.67
CA VAL A 185 -0.76 26.51 38.75
C VAL A 185 -1.49 27.71 38.15
N ASN A 186 -1.98 28.59 39.02
CA ASN A 186 -2.60 29.85 38.63
C ASN A 186 -1.65 31.02 38.92
N TYR A 187 -1.43 31.89 37.95
CA TYR A 187 -0.54 33.05 38.09
C TYR A 187 -1.10 34.25 37.34
N CYS A 188 -0.74 35.45 37.81
CA CYS A 188 -1.05 36.70 37.11
C CYS A 188 0.20 37.22 36.41
N ILE A 189 0.01 37.73 35.19
CA ILE A 189 1.02 38.52 34.49
C ILE A 189 0.57 39.98 34.51
N ILE A 190 1.40 40.86 35.06
CA ILE A 190 1.22 42.30 34.96
C ILE A 190 2.16 42.80 33.87
N ILE A 191 1.61 43.31 32.77
CA ILE A 191 2.39 43.84 31.65
C ILE A 191 2.45 45.36 31.77
N LYS A 192 3.67 45.90 31.77
CA LYS A 192 3.98 47.34 31.67
C LYS A 192 4.91 47.57 30.46
N PRO A 193 5.02 48.79 29.93
CA PRO A 193 5.95 49.07 28.84
C PRO A 193 7.38 48.64 29.21
N GLY A 194 7.94 47.70 28.44
CA GLY A 194 9.29 47.18 28.63
C GLY A 194 9.49 46.24 29.84
N MET A 195 8.44 45.86 30.57
CA MET A 195 8.56 45.01 31.76
C MET A 195 7.29 44.20 32.00
N PHE A 196 7.44 42.91 32.29
CA PHE A 196 6.35 42.10 32.83
C PHE A 196 6.70 41.62 34.24
N THR A 197 5.68 41.42 35.07
CA THR A 197 5.82 40.85 36.41
C THR A 197 4.91 39.65 36.53
N VAL A 198 5.46 38.51 36.96
CA VAL A 198 4.69 37.30 37.25
C VAL A 198 4.49 37.23 38.77
N LYS A 199 3.25 37.04 39.22
CA LYS A 199 2.91 36.89 40.64
C LYS A 199 1.90 35.74 40.85
N PRO A 200 1.80 35.18 42.07
CA PRO A 200 0.74 34.23 42.41
C PRO A 200 -0.65 34.82 42.16
N TYR A 201 -1.60 33.96 41.80
CA TYR A 201 -3.02 34.33 41.74
C TYR A 201 -3.61 34.28 43.16
N GLU A 202 -4.08 35.42 43.66
CA GLU A 202 -4.62 35.62 45.01
C GLU A 202 -6.14 35.87 44.99
N GLY A 203 -6.83 35.50 43.91
CA GLY A 203 -8.27 35.76 43.74
C GLY A 203 -8.57 37.13 43.12
N GLU A 204 -7.63 37.69 42.37
CA GLU A 204 -7.86 38.90 41.58
C GLU A 204 -9.04 38.71 40.61
N LYS A 205 -9.84 39.76 40.42
CA LYS A 205 -11.00 39.74 39.51
C LYS A 205 -10.55 39.35 38.10
N GLU A 206 -11.19 38.36 37.51
CA GLU A 206 -11.14 38.15 36.07
C GLU A 206 -11.74 39.38 35.40
N TYR A 207 -10.89 40.19 34.76
CA TYR A 207 -11.34 41.33 33.97
C TYR A 207 -11.81 40.91 32.57
N SER A 208 -11.62 39.65 32.17
CA SER A 208 -12.02 39.13 30.85
C SER A 208 -13.50 39.40 30.53
N PRO A 209 -14.47 39.17 31.44
CA PRO A 209 -15.88 39.47 31.20
C PRO A 209 -16.15 40.98 31.11
N GLU A 210 -15.39 41.82 31.83
CA GLU A 210 -15.51 43.28 31.80
C GLU A 210 -14.88 43.87 30.52
N ILE A 211 -13.76 43.31 30.07
CA ILE A 211 -13.10 43.63 28.79
C ILE A 211 -14.02 43.23 27.64
N GLU A 212 -14.57 42.01 27.61
CA GLU A 212 -15.57 41.62 26.62
C GLU A 212 -16.79 42.55 26.61
N LYS A 213 -17.26 42.99 27.79
CA LYS A 213 -18.37 43.96 27.88
C LYS A 213 -18.01 45.34 27.35
N VAL A 214 -16.79 45.83 27.61
CA VAL A 214 -16.29 47.13 27.13
C VAL A 214 -16.07 47.09 25.61
N PHE A 215 -15.54 45.98 25.09
CA PHE A 215 -15.27 45.78 23.67
C PHE A 215 -16.47 45.26 22.87
N SER A 216 -17.58 44.87 23.52
CA SER A 216 -18.84 44.51 22.84
C SER A 216 -19.39 45.61 21.92
N ARG A 217 -19.06 46.88 22.20
CA ARG A 217 -19.42 48.04 21.36
C ARG A 217 -18.53 48.21 20.12
N PHE A 218 -17.40 47.50 20.08
CA PHE A 218 -16.46 47.42 18.97
C PHE A 218 -16.58 46.09 18.19
N ASN A 219 -17.43 45.15 18.63
CA ASN A 219 -17.89 44.02 17.82
C ASN A 219 -18.78 44.55 16.67
N ARG A 220 -18.12 45.09 15.64
CA ARG A 220 -18.77 45.48 14.39
C ARG A 220 -19.18 44.22 13.64
N GLU A 221 -20.46 43.85 13.72
CA GLU A 221 -21.16 43.08 12.67
C GLU A 221 -21.25 43.87 11.33
N LYS A 222 -20.49 44.95 11.13
CA LYS A 222 -20.50 45.82 9.93
C LYS A 222 -19.13 46.37 9.54
N CYS A 223 -18.07 45.56 9.58
CA CYS A 223 -16.88 45.79 8.77
C CYS A 223 -16.55 44.50 8.03
N ALA A 224 -17.17 44.35 6.86
CA ALA A 224 -16.70 43.44 5.82
C ALA A 224 -15.46 44.05 5.19
N ASP A 225 -14.32 43.86 5.85
CA ASP A 225 -12.98 43.87 5.28
C ASP A 225 -12.19 42.96 6.22
N GLU A 226 -12.12 41.68 5.85
CA GLU A 226 -11.37 40.64 6.54
C GLU A 226 -9.88 40.99 6.51
N PHE A 227 -9.43 41.83 7.43
CA PHE A 227 -8.07 41.72 7.93
C PHE A 227 -8.03 40.51 8.86
N GLN A 228 -8.09 39.31 8.27
CA GLN A 228 -7.54 38.11 8.89
C GLN A 228 -6.05 38.43 9.09
N PHE A 229 -5.68 38.82 10.30
CA PHE A 229 -4.35 38.47 10.74
C PHE A 229 -4.34 36.96 10.76
N ASP A 230 -3.68 36.36 9.76
CA ASP A 230 -2.99 35.09 9.97
C ASP A 230 -2.07 35.35 11.16
N ILE A 231 -2.56 35.07 12.37
CA ILE A 231 -1.68 34.66 13.44
C ILE A 231 -1.13 33.36 12.90
N GLU A 232 0.04 33.43 12.25
CA GLU A 232 0.84 32.25 12.01
C GLU A 232 0.83 31.48 13.34
N GLU A 233 0.22 30.29 13.35
CA GLU A 233 0.39 29.31 14.41
C GLU A 233 1.87 28.92 14.40
N GLY A 234 2.73 29.83 14.84
CA GLY A 234 4.12 29.60 15.07
C GLY A 234 4.18 28.50 16.11
N LEU A 235 4.62 27.33 15.69
CA LEU A 235 4.83 26.10 16.47
C LEU A 235 5.90 26.26 17.57
N GLY A 236 6.10 27.47 18.10
CA GLY A 236 7.11 27.82 19.07
C GLY A 236 6.61 28.87 20.05
N MET A 237 6.97 28.65 21.32
CA MET A 237 6.83 29.61 22.39
C MET A 237 7.75 30.81 22.14
N SER A 238 7.24 32.04 22.29
CA SER A 238 8.05 33.25 22.21
C SER A 238 9.06 33.33 23.36
N HIS A 239 10.15 34.07 23.17
CA HIS A 239 11.12 34.33 24.23
C HIS A 239 10.51 34.96 25.49
N ILE A 240 9.42 35.73 25.34
CA ILE A 240 8.69 36.33 26.47
C ILE A 240 7.92 35.25 27.23
N GLU A 241 7.18 34.39 26.53
CA GLU A 241 6.45 33.27 27.15
C GLU A 241 7.41 32.29 27.83
N ALA A 242 8.56 32.00 27.23
CA ALA A 242 9.59 31.16 27.83
C ALA A 242 10.13 31.78 29.13
N ARG A 243 10.39 33.10 29.13
CA ARG A 243 10.80 33.82 30.35
C ARG A 243 9.69 33.84 31.40
N ILE A 244 8.43 34.03 31.01
CA ILE A 244 7.30 33.94 31.94
C ILE A 244 7.29 32.56 32.60
N LEU A 245 7.44 31.47 31.83
CA LEU A 245 7.52 30.11 32.37
C LEU A 245 8.68 29.90 33.34
N GLU A 246 9.85 30.49 33.09
CA GLU A 246 10.96 30.49 34.07
C GLU A 246 10.60 31.19 35.37
N PHE A 247 9.83 32.29 35.32
CA PHE A 247 9.36 32.96 36.54
C PHE A 247 8.27 32.14 37.24
N VAL A 248 7.35 31.54 36.50
CA VAL A 248 6.31 30.66 37.05
C VAL A 248 6.93 29.45 37.74
N SER A 249 7.96 28.83 37.15
CA SER A 249 8.65 27.68 37.77
C SER A 249 9.36 28.05 39.07
N ARG A 250 9.79 29.30 39.24
CA ARG A 250 10.37 29.81 40.49
C ARG A 250 9.31 30.12 41.54
N LEU A 251 8.13 30.59 41.12
CA LEU A 251 7.00 30.86 42.01
C LEU A 251 6.37 29.56 42.52
N TYR A 252 6.35 28.52 41.69
CA TYR A 252 5.76 27.22 42.00
C TYR A 252 6.77 26.10 41.73
N PRO A 253 7.78 25.88 42.58
CA PRO A 253 8.85 24.92 42.30
C PRO A 253 8.39 23.45 42.31
N GLU A 254 7.44 23.08 43.17
CA GLU A 254 7.00 21.68 43.37
C GLU A 254 6.46 20.99 42.09
N PRO A 255 5.51 21.58 41.35
CA PRO A 255 5.02 21.00 40.08
C PRO A 255 6.11 20.82 39.03
N PHE A 256 7.05 21.76 38.93
CA PHE A 256 8.11 21.74 37.92
C PHE A 256 9.23 20.74 38.28
N ILE A 257 9.58 20.61 39.58
CA ILE A 257 10.48 19.53 40.03
C ILE A 257 9.87 18.15 39.75
N THR A 258 8.55 18.00 39.96
CA THR A 258 7.85 16.75 39.64
C THR A 258 7.92 16.44 38.13
N LEU A 259 7.74 17.45 37.28
CA LEU A 259 7.89 17.34 35.83
C LEU A 259 9.32 16.95 35.42
N ASP A 260 10.34 17.53 36.07
CA ASP A 260 11.74 17.24 35.79
C ASP A 260 12.07 15.78 36.07
N LEU A 261 11.72 15.31 37.28
CA LEU A 261 11.93 13.91 37.70
C LEU A 261 11.17 12.94 36.79
N PHE A 262 9.98 13.30 36.35
CA PHE A 262 9.18 12.49 35.42
C PHE A 262 9.89 12.33 34.07
N CYS A 263 10.38 13.43 33.49
CA CYS A 263 11.10 13.42 32.21
C CYS A 263 12.39 12.61 32.29
N GLU A 264 13.16 12.73 33.38
CA GLU A 264 14.40 11.97 33.59
C GLU A 264 14.17 10.46 33.67
N ARG A 265 13.14 10.04 34.40
CA ARG A 265 12.83 8.62 34.62
C ARG A 265 12.24 7.94 33.38
N ASN A 266 11.44 8.67 32.61
CA ASN A 266 10.62 8.09 31.55
C ASN A 266 11.16 8.32 30.13
N GLY A 267 12.44 8.66 29.96
CA GLY A 267 13.03 8.95 28.64
C GLY A 267 12.93 7.84 27.58
N ARG A 268 12.65 6.58 27.98
CA ARG A 268 12.38 5.44 27.07
C ARG A 268 11.12 4.69 27.50
N PHE A 269 9.97 5.35 27.40
CA PHE A 269 8.69 4.79 27.85
C PHE A 269 7.96 3.93 26.81
N THR A 270 8.36 4.00 25.54
CA THR A 270 7.67 3.29 24.46
C THR A 270 7.98 1.80 24.44
N ASP A 271 6.97 1.00 24.10
CA ASP A 271 7.12 -0.44 23.94
C ASP A 271 7.33 -0.85 22.47
N LYS A 272 8.27 -1.77 22.24
CA LYS A 272 8.66 -2.20 20.89
C LYS A 272 7.56 -2.98 20.17
N VAL A 273 6.76 -3.78 20.87
CA VAL A 273 5.66 -4.54 20.27
C VAL A 273 4.54 -3.61 19.85
N ILE A 274 4.24 -2.58 20.65
CA ILE A 274 3.26 -1.55 20.30
C ILE A 274 3.70 -0.77 19.06
N LEU A 275 4.96 -0.34 19.00
CA LEU A 275 5.50 0.36 17.83
C LEU A 275 5.54 -0.54 16.58
N ASN A 276 5.90 -1.81 16.73
CA ASN A 276 5.85 -2.75 15.61
C ASN A 276 4.42 -2.96 15.12
N PHE A 277 3.46 -3.13 16.02
CA PHE A 277 2.05 -3.24 15.65
C PHE A 277 1.54 -1.99 14.94
N GLU A 278 1.92 -0.80 15.43
CA GLU A 278 1.55 0.48 14.80
C GLU A 278 2.03 0.57 13.35
N ARG A 279 3.27 0.16 13.07
CA ARG A 279 3.80 0.12 11.71
C ARG A 279 3.13 -0.98 10.87
N GLU A 280 3.00 -2.18 11.41
CA GLU A 280 2.46 -3.33 10.69
C GLU A 280 0.96 -3.17 10.37
N ILE A 281 0.18 -2.55 11.25
CA ILE A 281 -1.26 -2.36 11.02
C ILE A 281 -1.53 -1.39 9.87
N GLN A 282 -0.59 -0.46 9.58
CA GLN A 282 -0.69 0.42 8.41
C GLN A 282 -0.70 -0.34 7.09
N PHE A 283 -0.04 -1.50 7.01
CA PHE A 283 -0.12 -2.36 5.82
C PHE A 283 -1.59 -2.67 5.47
N TYR A 284 -2.40 -3.04 6.46
CA TYR A 284 -3.82 -3.34 6.24
C TYR A 284 -4.66 -2.09 6.02
N LEU A 285 -4.46 -1.04 6.84
CA LEU A 285 -5.24 0.19 6.74
C LEU A 285 -5.07 0.87 5.38
N SER A 286 -3.84 0.99 4.89
CA SER A 286 -3.53 1.58 3.59
C SER A 286 -4.22 0.83 2.44
N TYR A 287 -4.24 -0.51 2.49
CA TYR A 287 -4.94 -1.29 1.46
C TYR A 287 -6.46 -1.16 1.55
N LEU A 288 -7.03 -1.17 2.76
CA LEU A 288 -8.46 -0.93 2.97
C LEU A 288 -8.88 0.44 2.41
N ASP A 289 -8.10 1.49 2.67
CA ASP A 289 -8.34 2.84 2.18
C ASP A 289 -8.26 2.91 0.65
N PHE A 290 -7.32 2.20 0.03
CA PHE A 290 -7.22 2.08 -1.41
C PHE A 290 -8.41 1.33 -2.04
N MET A 291 -8.88 0.26 -1.40
CA MET A 291 -10.00 -0.56 -1.89
C MET A 291 -11.36 0.11 -1.75
N GLU A 292 -11.56 0.91 -0.70
CA GLU A 292 -12.86 1.52 -0.38
C GLU A 292 -13.50 2.27 -1.56
N PRO A 293 -12.83 3.21 -2.26
CA PRO A 293 -13.42 3.90 -3.41
C PRO A 293 -13.74 2.95 -4.57
N LEU A 294 -12.95 1.90 -4.79
CA LEU A 294 -13.20 0.90 -5.84
C LEU A 294 -14.43 0.05 -5.51
N ARG A 295 -14.62 -0.35 -4.26
CA ARG A 295 -15.81 -1.06 -3.79
C ARG A 295 -17.06 -0.20 -3.85
N LYS A 296 -16.98 1.09 -3.52
CA LYS A 296 -18.10 2.04 -3.67
C LYS A 296 -18.57 2.15 -5.13
N LYS A 297 -17.68 1.93 -6.10
CA LYS A 297 -18.00 1.82 -7.54
C LYS A 297 -18.57 0.45 -7.96
N GLY A 298 -18.82 -0.46 -7.01
CA GLY A 298 -19.35 -1.80 -7.26
C GLY A 298 -18.32 -2.81 -7.75
N LEU A 299 -17.03 -2.52 -7.66
CA LEU A 299 -15.98 -3.45 -8.08
C LEU A 299 -15.78 -4.57 -7.04
N PRO A 300 -15.81 -5.85 -7.45
CA PRO A 300 -15.73 -6.97 -6.51
C PRO A 300 -14.31 -7.22 -6.01
N PHE A 301 -14.19 -7.59 -4.73
CA PHE A 301 -12.94 -8.10 -4.17
C PHE A 301 -13.23 -9.37 -3.38
N CYS A 302 -12.32 -10.35 -3.48
CA CYS A 302 -12.44 -11.60 -2.74
C CYS A 302 -11.12 -11.97 -2.09
N TYR A 303 -11.21 -12.77 -1.03
CA TYR A 303 -10.06 -13.42 -0.43
C TYR A 303 -9.78 -14.70 -1.21
N PRO A 304 -8.65 -14.81 -1.94
CA PRO A 304 -8.38 -15.99 -2.73
C PRO A 304 -8.06 -17.20 -1.84
N GLU A 305 -8.51 -18.37 -2.27
CA GLU A 305 -7.92 -19.62 -1.82
C GLU A 305 -6.56 -19.80 -2.51
N VAL A 306 -5.47 -19.83 -1.75
CA VAL A 306 -4.14 -20.14 -2.29
C VAL A 306 -3.79 -21.60 -2.06
N SER A 307 -3.13 -22.22 -3.03
CA SER A 307 -2.73 -23.63 -2.98
C SER A 307 -1.42 -23.87 -3.73
N SER A 308 -0.72 -24.95 -3.40
CA SER A 308 0.35 -25.54 -4.21
C SER A 308 -0.16 -26.35 -5.42
N ASP A 309 -1.47 -26.61 -5.52
CA ASP A 309 -2.08 -27.18 -6.74
C ASP A 309 -2.15 -26.12 -7.85
N LYS A 310 -1.76 -26.50 -9.06
CA LYS A 310 -1.74 -25.65 -10.26
C LYS A 310 -3.11 -25.48 -10.91
N SER A 311 -4.15 -26.12 -10.36
CA SER A 311 -5.52 -25.84 -10.75
C SER A 311 -5.93 -24.42 -10.31
N GLU A 312 -6.44 -23.63 -11.24
CA GLU A 312 -6.86 -22.26 -10.97
C GLU A 312 -8.31 -22.04 -11.40
N TYR A 313 -9.01 -21.20 -10.65
CA TYR A 313 -10.34 -20.73 -11.03
C TYR A 313 -10.53 -19.29 -10.57
N VAL A 314 -10.84 -18.40 -11.50
CA VAL A 314 -11.08 -16.98 -11.22
C VAL A 314 -12.32 -16.51 -11.95
N GLU A 315 -13.18 -15.82 -11.21
CA GLU A 315 -14.47 -15.32 -11.66
C GLU A 315 -14.55 -13.80 -11.53
N ASP A 316 -15.00 -13.15 -12.59
CA ASP A 316 -15.21 -11.71 -12.71
C ASP A 316 -14.02 -10.88 -12.20
N ALA A 317 -12.80 -11.22 -12.65
CA ALA A 317 -11.60 -10.47 -12.31
C ALA A 317 -11.40 -9.24 -13.19
N PHE A 318 -10.67 -8.26 -12.65
CA PHE A 318 -10.31 -7.06 -13.37
C PHE A 318 -8.91 -6.56 -13.03
N ASP A 319 -8.35 -5.76 -13.93
CA ASP A 319 -7.04 -5.14 -13.76
C ASP A 319 -7.12 -3.97 -12.78
N ILE A 320 -6.45 -4.10 -11.64
CA ILE A 320 -6.53 -3.12 -10.54
C ILE A 320 -5.86 -1.80 -10.89
N ALA A 321 -4.78 -1.83 -11.68
CA ALA A 321 -4.08 -0.63 -12.12
C ALA A 321 -4.89 0.15 -13.18
N LEU A 322 -5.66 -0.57 -14.00
CA LEU A 322 -6.62 0.05 -14.90
C LEU A 322 -7.79 0.65 -14.10
N ALA A 323 -8.33 -0.09 -13.12
CA ALA A 323 -9.45 0.36 -12.29
C ALA A 323 -9.11 1.65 -11.51
N SER A 324 -7.92 1.76 -10.92
CA SER A 324 -7.52 2.95 -10.17
C SER A 324 -7.25 4.17 -11.07
N GLY A 325 -6.86 3.94 -12.33
CA GLY A 325 -6.59 4.99 -13.30
C GLY A 325 -7.78 5.44 -14.15
N LEU A 326 -8.93 4.77 -14.06
CA LEU A 326 -10.10 5.08 -14.89
C LEU A 326 -10.89 6.28 -14.33
N LEU A 327 -11.09 7.28 -15.19
CA LEU A 327 -12.10 8.34 -15.01
C LEU A 327 -13.50 7.72 -15.18
N ASP A 328 -14.52 8.28 -14.53
CA ASP A 328 -15.90 7.74 -14.40
C ASP A 328 -16.68 7.49 -15.72
N THR A 329 -16.04 7.64 -16.90
CA THR A 329 -16.67 7.61 -18.22
C THR A 329 -16.53 6.30 -19.00
N ARG A 330 -15.75 5.30 -18.52
CA ARG A 330 -15.58 4.01 -19.20
C ARG A 330 -15.90 2.83 -18.29
N GLN A 331 -16.74 1.92 -18.78
CA GLN A 331 -17.11 0.69 -18.07
C GLN A 331 -15.96 -0.33 -18.12
N LEU A 332 -15.56 -0.85 -16.96
CA LEU A 332 -14.56 -1.90 -16.83
C LEU A 332 -15.19 -3.26 -17.20
N VAL A 333 -14.49 -4.09 -17.97
CA VAL A 333 -14.95 -5.41 -18.38
C VAL A 333 -14.26 -6.49 -17.55
N PHE A 334 -15.04 -7.36 -16.93
CA PHE A 334 -14.54 -8.44 -16.09
C PHE A 334 -14.30 -9.71 -16.89
N ASN A 335 -13.24 -10.44 -16.54
CA ASN A 335 -12.82 -11.65 -17.23
C ASN A 335 -12.66 -12.82 -16.26
N ASP A 336 -13.02 -13.99 -16.76
CA ASP A 336 -12.91 -15.26 -16.05
C ASP A 336 -11.74 -16.04 -16.66
N PHE A 337 -11.08 -16.87 -15.86
CA PHE A 337 -10.16 -17.87 -16.38
C PHE A 337 -10.07 -19.06 -15.43
N TYR A 338 -9.68 -20.20 -15.98
CA TYR A 338 -9.46 -21.40 -15.20
C TYR A 338 -8.44 -22.31 -15.90
N LEU A 339 -7.71 -23.05 -15.08
CA LEU A 339 -6.79 -24.11 -15.47
C LEU A 339 -7.16 -25.37 -14.68
N GLU A 340 -7.44 -26.46 -15.38
CA GLU A 340 -7.66 -27.77 -14.77
C GLU A 340 -6.44 -28.65 -15.00
N ASN A 341 -6.13 -29.60 -14.12
CA ASN A 341 -5.04 -30.54 -14.42
C ASN A 341 -5.39 -31.37 -15.68
N PRO A 342 -4.50 -31.51 -16.68
CA PRO A 342 -3.07 -31.21 -16.67
C PRO A 342 -2.66 -29.85 -17.30
N GLU A 343 -3.59 -28.93 -17.51
CA GLU A 343 -3.37 -27.61 -18.12
C GLU A 343 -2.35 -26.77 -17.33
N ARG A 344 -1.47 -26.08 -18.08
CA ARG A 344 -0.39 -25.24 -17.53
C ARG A 344 -0.28 -23.89 -18.22
N VAL A 345 -0.71 -23.81 -19.48
CA VAL A 345 -0.46 -22.63 -20.31
C VAL A 345 -1.77 -22.08 -20.85
N ILE A 346 -1.98 -20.78 -20.70
CA ILE A 346 -3.04 -20.04 -21.36
C ILE A 346 -2.44 -19.27 -22.52
N VAL A 347 -2.81 -19.61 -23.75
CA VAL A 347 -2.47 -18.85 -24.95
C VAL A 347 -3.62 -17.91 -25.30
N VAL A 348 -3.35 -16.61 -25.26
CA VAL A 348 -4.33 -15.55 -25.49
C VAL A 348 -4.13 -14.93 -26.87
N THR A 349 -5.10 -15.11 -27.77
CA THR A 349 -5.06 -14.58 -29.14
C THR A 349 -6.27 -13.70 -29.46
N GLY A 350 -6.40 -13.28 -30.71
CA GLY A 350 -7.46 -12.39 -31.18
C GLY A 350 -6.99 -10.96 -31.50
N PRO A 351 -7.91 -10.04 -31.84
CA PRO A 351 -7.58 -8.77 -32.45
C PRO A 351 -6.75 -7.84 -31.55
N ASN A 352 -5.97 -6.97 -32.18
CA ASN A 352 -5.26 -5.90 -31.50
C ASN A 352 -6.25 -4.97 -30.79
N GLN A 353 -5.79 -4.41 -29.67
CA GLN A 353 -6.59 -3.57 -28.77
C GLN A 353 -7.82 -4.30 -28.19
N GLY A 354 -7.88 -5.64 -28.24
CA GLY A 354 -8.95 -6.46 -27.66
C GLY A 354 -8.83 -6.71 -26.15
N GLY A 355 -7.88 -6.09 -25.46
CA GLY A 355 -7.68 -6.25 -24.01
C GLY A 355 -6.71 -7.36 -23.59
N LYS A 356 -6.07 -8.07 -24.53
CA LYS A 356 -5.17 -9.22 -24.27
C LYS A 356 -4.06 -8.91 -23.25
N THR A 357 -3.31 -7.83 -23.46
CA THR A 357 -2.24 -7.39 -22.54
C THR A 357 -2.78 -7.01 -21.16
N THR A 358 -3.98 -6.42 -21.10
CA THR A 358 -4.63 -6.08 -19.82
C THR A 358 -5.03 -7.34 -19.06
N PHE A 359 -5.48 -8.38 -19.76
CA PHE A 359 -5.80 -9.66 -19.16
C PHE A 359 -4.56 -10.41 -18.65
N ALA A 360 -3.48 -10.45 -19.42
CA ALA A 360 -2.22 -11.05 -18.95
C ALA A 360 -1.67 -10.31 -17.73
N ARG A 361 -1.71 -8.98 -17.74
CA ARG A 361 -1.34 -8.15 -16.60
C ARG A 361 -2.23 -8.42 -15.37
N MET A 362 -3.54 -8.49 -15.56
CA MET A 362 -4.51 -8.83 -14.51
C MET A 362 -4.12 -10.15 -13.83
N ILE A 363 -3.85 -11.22 -14.57
CA ILE A 363 -3.46 -12.52 -13.98
C ILE A 363 -2.22 -12.38 -13.09
N GLY A 364 -1.19 -11.65 -13.55
CA GLY A 364 -0.01 -11.38 -12.72
C GLY A 364 -0.30 -10.55 -11.47
N GLN A 365 -1.17 -9.55 -11.58
CA GLN A 365 -1.61 -8.73 -10.45
C GLN A 365 -2.36 -9.58 -9.40
N LEU A 366 -3.23 -10.50 -9.83
CA LEU A 366 -3.97 -11.40 -8.93
C LEU A 366 -3.01 -12.26 -8.11
N HIS A 367 -2.04 -12.90 -8.76
CA HIS A 367 -1.03 -13.74 -8.09
C HIS A 367 -0.18 -12.93 -7.11
N TYR A 368 0.25 -11.74 -7.51
CA TYR A 368 1.06 -10.87 -6.66
C TYR A 368 0.31 -10.43 -5.39
N LEU A 369 -0.95 -9.98 -5.54
CA LEU A 369 -1.78 -9.56 -4.41
C LEU A 369 -2.16 -10.75 -3.51
N ALA A 370 -2.42 -11.92 -4.09
CA ALA A 370 -2.64 -13.15 -3.35
C ALA A 370 -1.41 -13.52 -2.50
N ALA A 371 -0.20 -13.45 -3.08
CA ALA A 371 1.06 -13.66 -2.37
C ALA A 371 1.35 -12.59 -1.30
N LEU A 372 0.76 -11.40 -1.38
CA LEU A 372 0.79 -10.43 -0.29
C LEU A 372 -0.16 -10.78 0.86
N GLY A 373 -1.08 -11.73 0.69
CA GLY A 373 -2.12 -12.04 1.68
C GLY A 373 -3.31 -11.08 1.66
N LEU A 374 -3.48 -10.35 0.56
CA LEU A 374 -4.52 -9.33 0.41
C LEU A 374 -5.75 -9.89 -0.33
N PRO A 375 -6.94 -9.28 -0.14
CA PRO A 375 -8.04 -9.43 -1.08
C PRO A 375 -7.60 -9.09 -2.51
N ILE A 376 -8.09 -9.80 -3.51
CA ILE A 376 -7.76 -9.59 -4.92
C ILE A 376 -8.98 -9.05 -5.70
N PRO A 377 -8.77 -8.31 -6.81
CA PRO A 377 -9.82 -7.72 -7.65
C PRO A 377 -10.57 -8.77 -8.49
N ALA A 378 -11.37 -9.61 -7.83
CA ALA A 378 -12.20 -10.66 -8.41
C ALA A 378 -13.42 -10.96 -7.55
N ARG A 379 -14.44 -11.59 -8.11
CA ARG A 379 -15.61 -12.06 -7.34
C ARG A 379 -15.29 -13.32 -6.54
N ARG A 380 -14.58 -14.27 -7.14
CA ARG A 380 -14.11 -15.51 -6.51
C ARG A 380 -12.80 -15.92 -7.16
N ALA A 381 -11.90 -16.49 -6.37
CA ALA A 381 -10.61 -16.94 -6.88
C ALA A 381 -10.03 -18.11 -6.05
N ARG A 382 -9.47 -19.07 -6.77
CA ARG A 382 -8.49 -20.05 -6.30
C ARG A 382 -7.26 -19.93 -7.19
N LEU A 383 -6.09 -19.72 -6.58
CA LEU A 383 -4.84 -19.45 -7.29
C LEU A 383 -3.74 -20.36 -6.78
N PHE A 384 -2.86 -20.73 -7.70
CA PHE A 384 -1.57 -21.31 -7.36
C PHE A 384 -0.68 -20.24 -6.70
N LEU A 385 0.12 -20.62 -5.70
CA LEU A 385 1.08 -19.71 -5.05
C LEU A 385 2.49 -19.94 -5.62
N PRO A 386 2.97 -19.06 -6.52
CA PRO A 386 4.24 -19.29 -7.20
C PRO A 386 5.45 -18.93 -6.35
N ASP A 387 6.61 -19.51 -6.67
CA ASP A 387 7.91 -19.12 -6.10
C ASP A 387 8.48 -17.84 -6.72
N ALA A 388 8.10 -17.56 -7.96
CA ALA A 388 8.55 -16.42 -8.73
C ALA A 388 7.51 -16.01 -9.78
N ILE A 389 7.47 -14.71 -10.08
CA ILE A 389 6.68 -14.18 -11.19
C ILE A 389 7.64 -13.53 -12.20
N PHE A 390 7.70 -14.11 -13.39
CA PHE A 390 8.51 -13.61 -14.50
C PHE A 390 7.63 -12.97 -15.56
N THR A 391 8.09 -11.86 -16.14
CA THR A 391 7.38 -11.16 -17.21
C THR A 391 8.29 -10.88 -18.38
N HIS A 392 7.74 -10.96 -19.59
CA HIS A 392 8.35 -10.41 -20.78
C HIS A 392 7.31 -9.70 -21.62
N PHE A 393 7.27 -8.37 -21.51
CA PHE A 393 6.41 -7.53 -22.33
C PHE A 393 7.22 -6.92 -23.49
N GLU A 394 6.57 -6.76 -24.65
CA GLU A 394 7.13 -6.05 -25.79
C GLU A 394 7.63 -4.66 -25.37
N ARG A 395 8.82 -4.30 -25.88
CA ARG A 395 9.45 -3.01 -25.68
C ARG A 395 9.68 -2.32 -27.02
N GLU A 396 9.64 -1.00 -26.97
CA GLU A 396 10.13 -0.16 -28.06
C GLU A 396 11.66 -0.22 -28.09
N GLU A 397 12.21 -0.35 -29.29
CA GLU A 397 13.65 -0.31 -29.53
C GLU A 397 14.16 1.12 -29.30
N ARG A 398 15.25 1.27 -28.53
CA ARG A 398 15.87 2.57 -28.32
C ARG A 398 17.08 2.69 -29.23
N VAL A 399 17.28 3.89 -29.78
CA VAL A 399 18.43 4.21 -30.65
C VAL A 399 19.79 3.96 -29.96
N GLN A 400 19.81 3.88 -28.63
CA GLN A 400 21.00 3.65 -27.81
C GLN A 400 21.30 2.16 -27.57
N ASP A 401 20.41 1.25 -28.00
CA ASP A 401 20.59 -0.18 -27.79
C ASP A 401 21.71 -0.72 -28.70
N GLN A 402 22.64 -1.49 -28.13
CA GLN A 402 23.79 -2.03 -28.87
C GLN A 402 23.50 -3.37 -29.57
N MET A 403 22.38 -4.01 -29.23
CA MET A 403 21.92 -5.28 -29.79
C MET A 403 20.57 -5.07 -30.49
N SER A 404 20.25 -5.92 -31.46
CA SER A 404 18.95 -5.90 -32.12
C SER A 404 17.81 -6.23 -31.15
N LYS A 405 16.60 -5.73 -31.42
CA LYS A 405 15.40 -6.09 -30.64
C LYS A 405 15.21 -7.61 -30.48
N LEU A 406 15.45 -8.38 -31.54
CA LEU A 406 15.31 -9.84 -31.50
C LEU A 406 16.35 -10.50 -30.58
N GLU A 407 17.61 -10.07 -30.63
CA GLU A 407 18.66 -10.59 -29.74
C GLU A 407 18.34 -10.28 -28.28
N ASN A 408 17.90 -9.05 -27.98
CA ASN A 408 17.48 -8.66 -26.64
C ASN A 408 16.29 -9.49 -26.15
N ASP A 409 15.30 -9.76 -27.00
CA ASP A 409 14.17 -10.61 -26.66
C ASP A 409 14.60 -12.05 -26.35
N ILE A 410 15.50 -12.62 -27.16
CA ILE A 410 16.03 -13.98 -26.95
C ILE A 410 16.81 -14.07 -25.63
N LEU A 411 17.68 -13.09 -25.33
CA LEU A 411 18.46 -13.08 -24.09
C LEU A 411 17.57 -12.97 -22.85
N ARG A 412 16.57 -12.10 -22.86
CA ARG A 412 15.63 -11.97 -21.73
C ARG A 412 14.82 -13.25 -21.53
N VAL A 413 14.32 -13.86 -22.60
CA VAL A 413 13.61 -15.15 -22.50
C VAL A 413 14.54 -16.24 -21.98
N LYS A 414 15.80 -16.28 -22.43
CA LYS A 414 16.81 -17.20 -21.92
C LYS A 414 16.99 -17.02 -20.40
N ASP A 415 17.18 -15.80 -19.92
CA ASP A 415 17.38 -15.52 -18.49
C ASP A 415 16.15 -15.92 -17.65
N ILE A 416 14.94 -15.67 -18.16
CA ILE A 416 13.70 -16.13 -17.55
C ILE A 416 13.71 -17.66 -17.44
N LEU A 417 13.95 -18.36 -18.55
CA LEU A 417 13.99 -19.81 -18.55
C LEU A 417 15.11 -20.34 -17.63
N GLU A 418 16.31 -19.77 -17.60
CA GLU A 418 17.36 -20.24 -16.68
C GLU A 418 16.99 -20.09 -15.19
N SER A 419 16.11 -19.13 -14.86
CA SER A 419 15.68 -18.85 -13.48
C SER A 419 14.36 -19.50 -13.07
N THR A 420 13.59 -20.03 -14.02
CA THR A 420 12.24 -20.56 -13.78
C THR A 420 12.28 -21.96 -13.17
N SER A 421 11.46 -22.22 -12.15
CA SER A 421 11.20 -23.55 -11.59
C SER A 421 9.81 -24.09 -12.00
N SER A 422 9.50 -25.34 -11.64
CA SER A 422 8.15 -25.88 -11.82
C SER A 422 7.07 -25.14 -11.01
N GLU A 423 7.46 -24.33 -10.04
CA GLU A 423 6.57 -23.53 -9.18
C GLU A 423 6.49 -22.06 -9.61
N SER A 424 7.04 -21.70 -10.76
CA SER A 424 7.04 -20.31 -11.24
C SER A 424 5.84 -20.00 -12.14
N LEU A 425 5.44 -18.73 -12.14
CA LEU A 425 4.50 -18.15 -13.09
C LEU A 425 5.24 -17.29 -14.13
N ILE A 426 5.01 -17.56 -15.41
CA ILE A 426 5.57 -16.78 -16.53
C ILE A 426 4.45 -16.03 -17.26
N ILE A 427 4.65 -14.74 -17.54
CA ILE A 427 3.74 -13.93 -18.34
C ILE A 427 4.49 -13.36 -19.55
N LEU A 428 4.16 -13.85 -20.74
CA LEU A 428 4.74 -13.43 -22.00
C LEU A 428 3.71 -12.61 -22.79
N ASN A 429 4.08 -11.41 -23.22
CA ASN A 429 3.20 -10.55 -23.99
C ASN A 429 3.87 -10.04 -25.27
N GLU A 430 3.38 -10.56 -26.41
CA GLU A 430 3.72 -10.15 -27.76
C GLU A 430 5.23 -10.22 -28.07
N ILE A 431 5.87 -11.31 -27.61
CA ILE A 431 7.29 -11.59 -27.88
C ILE A 431 7.51 -11.92 -29.37
N PHE A 432 8.66 -11.50 -29.90
CA PHE A 432 9.07 -11.72 -31.30
C PHE A 432 8.13 -11.10 -32.37
N SER A 433 7.36 -10.06 -32.01
CA SER A 433 6.49 -9.31 -32.93
C SER A 433 7.22 -8.70 -34.13
N SER A 434 8.53 -8.43 -34.00
CA SER A 434 9.38 -7.83 -35.03
C SER A 434 10.13 -8.83 -35.90
N ALA A 435 10.03 -10.13 -35.64
CA ALA A 435 10.72 -11.16 -36.41
C ALA A 435 9.87 -11.64 -37.61
N ALA A 436 10.53 -12.28 -38.58
CA ALA A 436 9.81 -12.97 -39.65
C ALA A 436 8.89 -14.06 -39.05
N LEU A 437 7.71 -14.23 -39.63
CA LEU A 437 6.69 -15.14 -39.09
C LEU A 437 7.22 -16.58 -38.87
N SER A 438 8.03 -17.08 -39.82
CA SER A 438 8.65 -18.41 -39.72
C SER A 438 9.56 -18.54 -38.50
N ASP A 439 10.36 -17.50 -38.23
CA ASP A 439 11.37 -17.49 -37.18
C ASP A 439 10.70 -17.30 -35.82
N ALA A 440 9.75 -16.36 -35.74
CA ALA A 440 8.91 -16.15 -34.55
C ALA A 440 8.19 -17.44 -34.15
N LEU A 441 7.61 -18.15 -35.11
CA LEU A 441 6.92 -19.41 -34.87
C LEU A 441 7.87 -20.52 -34.43
N PHE A 442 9.03 -20.65 -35.09
CA PHE A 442 10.05 -21.63 -34.72
C PHE A 442 10.53 -21.43 -33.28
N LEU A 443 10.98 -20.21 -32.95
CA LEU A 443 11.47 -19.88 -31.60
C LEU A 443 10.38 -20.06 -30.55
N SER A 444 9.17 -19.57 -30.81
CA SER A 444 8.06 -19.68 -29.85
C SER A 444 7.69 -21.14 -29.57
N LYS A 445 7.77 -22.03 -30.56
CA LYS A 445 7.53 -23.47 -30.35
C LYS A 445 8.57 -24.10 -29.43
N GLU A 446 9.85 -23.77 -29.59
CA GLU A 446 10.91 -24.32 -28.74
C GLU A 446 10.81 -23.80 -27.29
N ILE A 447 10.48 -22.52 -27.12
CA ILE A 447 10.23 -21.94 -25.79
C ILE A 447 9.01 -22.58 -25.14
N MET A 448 7.92 -22.76 -25.89
CA MET A 448 6.70 -23.41 -25.39
C MET A 448 6.97 -24.85 -24.92
N LYS A 449 7.74 -25.64 -25.70
CA LYS A 449 8.14 -26.99 -25.28
C LYS A 449 8.90 -26.97 -23.94
N THR A 450 9.87 -26.06 -23.81
CA THR A 450 10.66 -25.92 -22.57
C THR A 450 9.78 -25.57 -21.36
N ILE A 451 8.81 -24.66 -21.53
CA ILE A 451 7.85 -24.29 -20.47
C ILE A 451 6.99 -25.50 -20.07
N LEU A 452 6.49 -26.25 -21.05
CA LEU A 452 5.65 -27.43 -20.84
C LEU A 452 6.41 -28.58 -20.16
N GLU A 453 7.66 -28.82 -20.55
CA GLU A 453 8.54 -29.86 -19.98
C GLU A 453 8.86 -29.59 -18.51
N ARG A 454 9.01 -28.32 -18.15
CA ARG A 454 9.24 -27.90 -16.75
C ARG A 454 7.97 -27.78 -15.92
N ASP A 455 6.82 -27.97 -16.55
CA ASP A 455 5.49 -27.91 -15.93
C ASP A 455 5.15 -26.54 -15.31
N CYS A 456 5.73 -25.44 -15.82
CA CYS A 456 5.50 -24.10 -15.26
C CYS A 456 4.13 -23.55 -15.66
N LEU A 457 3.54 -22.69 -14.83
CA LEU A 457 2.36 -21.92 -15.24
C LEU A 457 2.78 -20.80 -16.19
N CYS A 458 2.04 -20.63 -17.28
CA CYS A 458 2.32 -19.58 -18.24
C CYS A 458 1.06 -18.94 -18.82
N VAL A 459 1.08 -17.61 -18.93
CA VAL A 459 0.14 -16.85 -19.77
C VAL A 459 0.92 -16.25 -20.92
N TRP A 460 0.52 -16.56 -22.15
CA TRP A 460 1.20 -16.11 -23.35
C TRP A 460 0.22 -15.39 -24.29
N VAL A 461 0.33 -14.06 -24.36
CA VAL A 461 -0.36 -13.25 -25.36
C VAL A 461 0.44 -13.24 -26.66
N THR A 462 -0.18 -13.68 -27.75
CA THR A 462 0.51 -13.80 -29.05
C THR A 462 -0.47 -13.64 -30.22
N PHE A 463 0.08 -13.35 -31.39
CA PHE A 463 -0.63 -13.43 -32.67
C PHE A 463 -0.48 -14.81 -33.34
N LEU A 464 0.34 -15.70 -32.78
CA LEU A 464 0.62 -17.04 -33.28
C LEU A 464 -0.43 -18.04 -32.77
N ASP A 465 -1.54 -18.15 -33.49
CA ASP A 465 -2.65 -19.05 -33.15
C ASP A 465 -2.23 -20.53 -33.08
N GLU A 466 -1.20 -20.92 -33.83
CA GLU A 466 -0.66 -22.29 -33.88
C GLU A 466 -0.16 -22.77 -32.52
N LEU A 467 0.33 -21.86 -31.65
CA LEU A 467 0.84 -22.23 -30.33
C LEU A 467 -0.28 -22.80 -29.44
N SER A 468 -1.51 -22.33 -29.63
CA SER A 468 -2.66 -22.74 -28.83
C SER A 468 -3.09 -24.20 -29.05
N ARG A 469 -2.56 -24.87 -30.08
CA ARG A 469 -2.92 -26.25 -30.48
C ARG A 469 -1.77 -27.24 -30.34
N MET A 470 -0.63 -26.82 -29.78
CA MET A 470 0.57 -27.65 -29.75
C MET A 470 0.48 -28.83 -28.77
N ASN A 471 -0.29 -28.71 -27.69
CA ASN A 471 -0.31 -29.68 -26.61
C ASN A 471 -1.64 -29.58 -25.83
N GLU A 472 -2.08 -30.69 -25.25
CA GLU A 472 -3.31 -30.76 -24.42
C GLU A 472 -3.21 -29.95 -23.12
N LYS A 473 -2.00 -29.67 -22.63
CA LYS A 473 -1.78 -28.78 -21.47
C LYS A 473 -1.99 -27.29 -21.78
N ILE A 474 -2.30 -26.93 -23.03
CA ILE A 474 -2.49 -25.55 -23.47
C ILE A 474 -3.98 -25.25 -23.63
N VAL A 475 -4.42 -24.16 -22.99
CA VAL A 475 -5.75 -23.60 -23.14
C VAL A 475 -5.71 -22.42 -24.10
N SER A 476 -6.59 -22.46 -25.10
CA SER A 476 -6.80 -21.33 -26.01
C SER A 476 -7.86 -20.37 -25.46
N MET A 477 -7.50 -19.10 -25.33
CA MET A 477 -8.41 -18.02 -25.01
C MET A 477 -8.34 -16.92 -26.08
N VAL A 478 -9.50 -16.35 -26.44
CA VAL A 478 -9.62 -15.42 -27.56
C VAL A 478 -10.33 -14.15 -27.13
N ALA A 479 -9.73 -13.00 -27.44
CA ALA A 479 -10.37 -11.70 -27.30
C ALA A 479 -11.53 -11.56 -28.30
N THR A 480 -12.72 -11.23 -27.80
CA THR A 480 -13.94 -11.18 -28.61
C THR A 480 -14.19 -9.82 -29.26
N VAL A 481 -14.99 -9.83 -30.32
CA VAL A 481 -15.49 -8.64 -31.03
C VAL A 481 -17.01 -8.63 -30.98
N SER A 482 -17.62 -7.46 -31.20
CA SER A 482 -19.08 -7.37 -31.27
C SER A 482 -19.59 -8.17 -32.47
N PRO A 483 -20.61 -9.05 -32.31
CA PRO A 483 -21.22 -9.76 -33.42
C PRO A 483 -21.85 -8.82 -34.47
N GLN A 484 -22.31 -7.64 -34.06
CA GLN A 484 -22.95 -6.65 -34.92
C GLN A 484 -21.93 -5.79 -35.68
N ASP A 485 -20.74 -5.58 -35.10
CA ASP A 485 -19.65 -4.82 -35.71
C ASP A 485 -18.29 -5.41 -35.29
N PRO A 486 -17.65 -6.24 -36.15
CA PRO A 486 -16.34 -6.84 -35.88
C PRO A 486 -15.21 -5.84 -35.62
N ALA A 487 -15.43 -4.55 -35.86
CA ALA A 487 -14.46 -3.50 -35.58
C ALA A 487 -14.63 -2.88 -34.16
N VAL A 488 -15.66 -3.27 -33.42
CA VAL A 488 -15.85 -2.95 -31.99
C VAL A 488 -15.28 -4.06 -31.12
N ARG A 489 -14.42 -3.70 -30.18
CA ARG A 489 -13.82 -4.62 -29.20
C ARG A 489 -14.71 -4.70 -27.97
N THR A 490 -15.03 -5.91 -27.52
CA THR A 490 -15.83 -6.15 -26.30
C THR A 490 -14.97 -6.20 -25.04
N PHE A 491 -13.65 -6.38 -25.20
CA PHE A 491 -12.68 -6.65 -24.13
C PHE A 491 -12.93 -7.91 -23.29
N LYS A 492 -13.92 -8.73 -23.67
CA LYS A 492 -14.14 -10.04 -23.06
C LYS A 492 -13.26 -11.07 -23.75
N ILE A 493 -12.49 -11.80 -22.96
CA ILE A 493 -11.63 -12.91 -23.39
C ILE A 493 -12.30 -14.18 -22.92
N ILE A 494 -12.52 -15.11 -23.86
CA ILE A 494 -13.26 -16.34 -23.60
C ILE A 494 -12.40 -17.53 -24.00
N ARG A 495 -12.54 -18.63 -23.26
CA ARG A 495 -11.97 -19.92 -23.63
C ARG A 495 -12.64 -20.42 -24.91
N LYS A 496 -11.87 -20.46 -25.99
CA LYS A 496 -12.34 -20.79 -27.34
C LYS A 496 -11.12 -21.12 -28.20
N PRO A 497 -11.19 -22.11 -29.10
CA PRO A 497 -10.14 -22.31 -30.09
C PRO A 497 -9.92 -21.03 -30.91
N ALA A 498 -8.65 -20.69 -31.15
CA ALA A 498 -8.29 -19.62 -32.08
C ALA A 498 -8.98 -19.83 -33.44
N ASP A 499 -9.59 -18.77 -33.98
CA ASP A 499 -10.41 -18.83 -35.19
C ASP A 499 -9.63 -18.57 -36.48
N GLY A 500 -8.33 -18.25 -36.39
CA GLY A 500 -7.45 -17.98 -37.54
C GLY A 500 -7.87 -16.75 -38.35
N ARG A 501 -8.79 -15.92 -37.82
CA ARG A 501 -9.33 -14.78 -38.55
C ARG A 501 -8.43 -13.58 -38.34
N SER A 502 -7.88 -13.06 -39.44
CA SER A 502 -7.21 -11.76 -39.42
C SER A 502 -8.25 -10.64 -39.40
N TYR A 503 -8.46 -10.05 -38.22
CA TYR A 503 -9.30 -8.87 -38.03
C TYR A 503 -8.71 -7.59 -38.64
N ALA A 504 -7.53 -7.68 -39.28
CA ALA A 504 -6.90 -6.57 -40.00
C ALA A 504 -7.75 -6.08 -41.18
N VAL A 505 -8.44 -7.00 -41.87
CA VAL A 505 -9.32 -6.66 -43.00
C VAL A 505 -10.51 -5.82 -42.53
N SER A 506 -11.20 -6.25 -41.46
CA SER A 506 -12.31 -5.49 -40.87
C SER A 506 -11.88 -4.13 -40.32
N LEU A 507 -10.65 -4.01 -39.81
CA LEU A 507 -10.08 -2.73 -39.40
C LEU A 507 -9.78 -1.82 -40.59
N ALA A 508 -9.18 -2.38 -41.66
CA ALA A 508 -8.95 -1.66 -42.90
C ALA A 508 -10.26 -1.18 -43.54
N GLU A 509 -11.32 -1.99 -43.51
CA GLU A 509 -12.67 -1.60 -43.93
C GLU A 509 -13.21 -0.40 -43.16
N LYS A 510 -13.09 -0.41 -41.82
CA LYS A 510 -13.51 0.69 -40.94
C LYS A 510 -12.80 2.01 -41.29
N TYR A 511 -11.50 1.97 -41.51
CA TYR A 511 -10.71 3.17 -41.82
C TYR A 511 -10.69 3.52 -43.32
N GLY A 512 -11.42 2.76 -44.15
CA GLY A 512 -11.48 2.98 -45.59
C GLY A 512 -10.17 2.70 -46.33
N LEU A 513 -9.36 1.78 -45.80
CA LEU A 513 -8.10 1.31 -46.36
C LEU A 513 -8.26 0.00 -47.17
N THR A 514 -9.47 -0.32 -47.59
CA THR A 514 -9.70 -1.39 -48.57
C THR A 514 -9.10 -1.00 -49.91
N TYR A 515 -8.63 -1.98 -50.69
CA TYR A 515 -8.11 -1.77 -52.04
C TYR A 515 -8.96 -0.80 -52.88
N TRP A 516 -10.28 -0.98 -52.93
CA TRP A 516 -11.20 -0.12 -53.69
C TRP A 516 -11.22 1.34 -53.22
N LYS A 517 -11.32 1.58 -51.91
CA LYS A 517 -11.32 2.94 -51.33
C LYS A 517 -9.95 3.63 -51.39
N ILE A 518 -8.85 2.87 -51.33
CA ILE A 518 -7.52 3.41 -51.58
C ILE A 518 -7.41 3.79 -53.07
N ARG A 519 -7.89 2.93 -53.96
CA ARG A 519 -7.89 3.19 -55.40
C ARG A 519 -8.73 4.42 -55.78
N GLU A 520 -9.92 4.60 -55.20
CA GLU A 520 -10.74 5.82 -55.37
C GLU A 520 -10.06 7.11 -54.87
N ARG A 521 -9.09 7.01 -53.95
CA ARG A 521 -8.31 8.16 -53.44
C ARG A 521 -7.03 8.42 -54.22
N VAL A 522 -6.57 7.45 -55.01
CA VAL A 522 -5.29 7.48 -55.74
C VAL A 522 -5.50 7.64 -57.24
N GLU A 523 -6.66 7.24 -57.79
CA GLU A 523 -7.08 7.64 -59.14
C GLU A 523 -7.63 9.08 -59.09
N PRO A 524 -7.14 10.00 -59.95
CA PRO A 524 -7.42 11.43 -59.90
C PRO A 524 -8.84 11.83 -60.33
#